data_AF-A0A126Y7C3-F1
#
_entry.id   AF-A0A126Y7C3-F1
#
_cell.length_a   1.000
_cell.length_b   1.000
_cell.length_c   1.000
_cell.angle_alpha   90.00
_cell.angle_beta   90.00
_cell.angle_gamma   90.00
#
_symmetry.space_group_name_H-M   'P 1'
#
loop_
_entity.id
_entity.type
_entity.pdbx_description
1 polymer ?
#
loop_
_entity_poly.entity_id
_entity_poly.type
_entity_poly.pdbx_seq_one_letter_code
_entity_poly.pdbx_strand_id
1 'polypeptide(L)'
;MRALTRTLVSVTTAVGIAAGTLGVAGTAAAAPTAQPAVSAAAVAPRAVNNLGLSSAQAKKVQRDIKANWGYKGAIDGLLGTESWKGIQRPLKKYNGYKGKIDGIVGKETVKALQRLLKARYGYTGAIDGIAGSGTKAAFKRLADRI
;
A
#
# COMPACT_ATOMS: atom_id res chain seq x y z
N MET A 1 31.92 23.63 -17.48
CA MET A 1 32.84 22.73 -18.23
C MET A 1 32.66 21.33 -17.66
N ARG A 2 31.90 20.45 -18.36
CA ARG A 2 32.34 19.20 -19.05
C ARG A 2 33.00 18.17 -18.09
N ALA A 3 32.66 16.88 -18.02
CA ALA A 3 32.07 15.92 -18.98
C ALA A 3 31.45 14.69 -18.20
N LEU A 4 30.33 14.07 -18.65
CA LEU A 4 30.18 12.78 -19.40
C LEU A 4 30.76 11.54 -18.65
N THR A 5 30.13 10.35 -18.57
CA THR A 5 29.72 9.49 -19.70
C THR A 5 28.84 8.31 -19.20
N ARG A 6 27.71 8.05 -19.88
CA ARG A 6 26.93 6.79 -19.85
C ARG A 6 27.59 5.76 -20.77
N THR A 7 27.32 4.46 -20.56
CA THR A 7 26.91 3.43 -21.56
C THR A 7 27.46 2.06 -21.18
N LEU A 8 26.62 1.02 -21.17
CA LEU A 8 27.00 -0.28 -21.71
C LEU A 8 25.73 -1.01 -22.20
N VAL A 9 25.74 -1.33 -23.49
CA VAL A 9 24.79 -2.19 -24.22
C VAL A 9 25.58 -3.43 -24.58
N SER A 10 25.01 -4.63 -24.39
CA SER A 10 25.61 -5.87 -24.88
C SER A 10 24.56 -6.63 -25.71
N VAL A 11 24.85 -6.76 -27.01
CA VAL A 11 24.15 -7.59 -27.99
C VAL A 11 25.06 -8.78 -28.29
N THR A 12 24.54 -10.00 -28.23
CA THR A 12 25.23 -11.18 -28.76
C THR A 12 24.25 -12.03 -29.55
N THR A 13 24.42 -12.02 -30.86
CA THR A 13 23.85 -12.92 -31.86
C THR A 13 24.65 -14.22 -31.93
N ALA A 14 23.97 -15.36 -32.06
CA ALA A 14 24.58 -16.61 -32.54
C ALA A 14 23.62 -17.34 -33.47
N VAL A 15 24.08 -17.62 -34.68
CA VAL A 15 23.44 -18.44 -35.72
C VAL A 15 23.97 -19.86 -35.61
N GLY A 16 23.10 -20.85 -35.78
CA GLY A 16 23.49 -22.25 -35.97
C GLY A 16 22.41 -23.03 -36.71
N ILE A 17 22.64 -23.31 -37.99
CA ILE A 17 21.85 -24.25 -38.80
C ILE A 17 22.65 -25.56 -38.86
N ALA A 18 22.04 -26.67 -38.48
CA ALA A 18 22.55 -28.01 -38.76
C ALA A 18 21.38 -28.91 -39.17
N ALA A 19 21.48 -29.46 -40.38
CA ALA A 19 20.61 -30.50 -40.91
C ALA A 19 21.13 -31.89 -40.50
N GLY A 20 20.23 -32.83 -40.15
CA GLY A 20 20.60 -34.21 -39.81
C GLY A 20 19.37 -35.07 -39.48
N THR A 21 19.37 -36.29 -40.00
CA THR A 21 18.25 -37.22 -40.27
C THR A 21 17.75 -38.08 -39.10
N LEU A 22 16.44 -38.40 -39.14
CA LEU A 22 15.68 -39.58 -38.64
C LEU A 22 16.34 -40.60 -37.68
N GLY A 23 15.68 -40.90 -36.55
CA GLY A 23 15.94 -42.07 -35.70
C GLY A 23 15.05 -42.15 -34.45
N VAL A 24 14.46 -43.32 -34.20
CA VAL A 24 13.37 -43.63 -33.25
C VAL A 24 13.85 -43.98 -31.83
N ALA A 25 13.01 -43.64 -30.84
CA ALA A 25 12.84 -44.17 -29.47
C ALA A 25 14.08 -44.39 -28.55
N GLY A 26 14.11 -43.61 -27.46
CA GLY A 26 14.87 -43.92 -26.26
C GLY A 26 14.46 -42.99 -25.11
N THR A 27 13.76 -43.54 -24.12
CA THR A 27 13.35 -42.87 -22.88
C THR A 27 14.56 -42.45 -22.03
N ALA A 28 14.71 -41.17 -21.71
CA ALA A 28 15.50 -40.72 -20.57
C ALA A 28 15.02 -39.34 -20.08
N ALA A 29 14.83 -39.23 -18.77
CA ALA A 29 14.08 -38.21 -18.06
C ALA A 29 14.52 -36.77 -18.32
N ALA A 30 13.55 -35.90 -18.62
CA ALA A 30 13.72 -34.46 -18.56
C ALA A 30 13.87 -34.03 -17.09
N ALA A 31 15.06 -33.58 -16.70
CA ALA A 31 15.20 -32.76 -15.51
C ALA A 31 14.57 -31.39 -15.81
N PRO A 32 13.57 -30.92 -15.04
CA PRO A 32 13.12 -29.55 -15.20
C PRO A 32 14.25 -28.66 -14.70
N THR A 33 14.90 -27.95 -15.63
CA THR A 33 15.69 -26.77 -15.29
C THR A 33 14.79 -25.83 -14.51
N ALA A 34 15.03 -25.76 -13.21
CA ALA A 34 14.35 -24.87 -12.30
C ALA A 34 14.54 -23.44 -12.81
N GLN A 35 13.49 -22.92 -13.42
CA GLN A 35 13.31 -21.52 -13.75
C GLN A 35 13.54 -20.76 -12.43
N PRO A 36 14.50 -19.81 -12.35
CA PRO A 36 14.53 -18.89 -11.25
C PRO A 36 13.25 -18.07 -11.37
N ALA A 37 12.20 -18.50 -10.65
CA ALA A 37 11.06 -17.68 -10.35
C ALA A 37 11.59 -16.57 -9.45
N VAL A 38 12.22 -15.57 -10.08
CA VAL A 38 12.31 -14.24 -9.51
C VAL A 38 10.85 -13.83 -9.39
N SER A 39 10.27 -14.17 -8.25
CA SER A 39 9.12 -13.49 -7.72
C SER A 39 9.57 -12.06 -7.50
N ALA A 40 9.66 -11.30 -8.59
CA ALA A 40 9.45 -9.87 -8.59
C ALA A 40 7.98 -9.71 -8.16
N ALA A 41 7.73 -9.94 -6.88
CA ALA A 41 6.61 -9.35 -6.19
C ALA A 41 6.79 -7.86 -6.46
N ALA A 42 6.08 -7.37 -7.48
CA ALA A 42 6.07 -5.98 -7.84
C ALA A 42 5.90 -5.23 -6.53
N VAL A 43 6.93 -4.48 -6.15
CA VAL A 43 6.87 -3.56 -5.02
C VAL A 43 5.92 -2.48 -5.49
N ALA A 44 4.62 -2.79 -5.41
CA ALA A 44 3.57 -1.84 -5.66
C ALA A 44 3.88 -0.66 -4.74
N PRO A 45 3.99 0.56 -5.28
CA PRO A 45 4.34 1.71 -4.46
C PRO A 45 3.37 1.71 -3.27
N ARG A 46 3.93 1.57 -2.07
CA ARG A 46 3.17 1.53 -0.82
C ARG A 46 2.38 2.84 -0.80
N ALA A 47 1.07 2.76 -1.04
CA ALA A 47 0.21 3.93 -1.10
C ALA A 47 0.08 4.51 0.30
N VAL A 48 1.02 5.39 0.65
CA VAL A 48 1.01 6.12 1.91
C VAL A 48 0.05 7.30 1.77
N ASN A 49 -0.93 7.38 2.65
CA ASN A 49 -1.84 8.51 2.71
C ASN A 49 -2.04 8.95 4.15
N ASN A 50 -1.31 9.98 4.57
CA ASN A 50 -1.41 10.52 5.93
C ASN A 50 -2.61 11.47 6.13
N LEU A 51 -3.35 11.83 5.08
CA LEU A 51 -4.40 12.86 5.11
C LEU A 51 -3.98 14.15 5.86
N GLY A 52 -2.73 14.60 5.65
CA GLY A 52 -2.20 15.83 6.25
C GLY A 52 -1.64 15.69 7.66
N LEU A 53 -1.56 14.48 8.23
CA LEU A 53 -0.83 14.26 9.48
C LEU A 53 0.70 14.33 9.26
N SER A 54 1.39 14.93 10.23
CA SER A 54 2.84 14.78 10.38
C SER A 54 3.21 13.33 10.72
N SER A 55 4.48 12.96 10.53
CA SER A 55 4.98 11.63 10.91
C SER A 55 4.74 11.33 12.40
N ALA A 56 4.96 12.32 13.28
CA ALA A 56 4.73 12.17 14.73
C ALA A 56 3.26 11.86 15.06
N GLN A 57 2.33 12.54 14.39
CA GLN A 57 0.89 12.32 14.57
C GLN A 57 0.43 11.00 13.97
N ALA A 58 0.94 10.64 12.80
CA ALA A 58 0.66 9.33 12.20
C ALA A 58 1.17 8.17 13.09
N LYS A 59 2.31 8.33 13.77
CA LYS A 59 2.79 7.36 14.77
C LYS A 59 1.85 7.22 15.96
N LYS A 60 1.22 8.31 16.42
CA LYS A 60 0.18 8.26 17.48
C LYS A 60 -1.02 7.43 17.01
N VAL A 61 -1.52 7.67 15.81
CA VAL A 61 -2.59 6.86 15.20
C VAL A 61 -2.18 5.39 15.11
N GLN A 62 -0.96 5.10 14.63
CA GLN A 62 -0.44 3.72 14.53
C GLN A 62 -0.36 3.01 15.88
N ARG A 63 0.03 3.71 16.95
CA ARG A 63 0.03 3.16 18.31
C ARG A 63 -1.39 2.83 18.79
N ASP A 64 -2.35 3.72 18.57
CA ASP A 64 -3.75 3.49 18.94
C ASP A 64 -4.34 2.26 18.22
N ILE A 65 -4.18 2.17 16.90
CA ILE A 65 -4.67 1.00 16.15
C ILE A 65 -3.91 -0.29 16.48
N LYS A 66 -2.66 -0.19 16.96
CA LYS A 66 -1.90 -1.35 17.47
C LYS A 66 -2.49 -1.86 18.77
N ALA A 67 -2.75 -0.96 19.71
CA ALA A 67 -3.30 -1.29 21.02
C ALA A 67 -4.74 -1.85 20.92
N ASN A 68 -5.57 -1.28 20.05
CA ASN A 68 -7.02 -1.48 20.10
C ASN A 68 -7.60 -2.26 18.90
N TRP A 69 -6.88 -2.37 17.78
CA TRP A 69 -7.46 -2.77 16.49
C TRP A 69 -6.63 -3.79 15.71
N GLY A 70 -5.69 -4.45 16.37
CA GLY A 70 -4.90 -5.55 15.79
C GLY A 70 -4.01 -5.11 14.63
N TYR A 71 -3.51 -3.88 14.64
CA TYR A 71 -2.53 -3.42 13.67
C TYR A 71 -1.18 -4.12 13.86
N LYS A 72 -0.68 -4.75 12.79
CA LYS A 72 0.57 -5.52 12.77
C LYS A 72 1.71 -4.81 12.03
N GLY A 73 1.45 -3.63 11.48
CA GLY A 73 2.46 -2.85 10.74
C GLY A 73 3.44 -2.11 11.66
N ALA A 74 4.45 -1.51 11.04
CA ALA A 74 5.47 -0.70 11.72
C ALA A 74 4.91 0.65 12.19
N ILE A 75 5.42 1.17 13.31
CA ILE A 75 5.12 2.53 13.79
C ILE A 75 6.13 3.50 13.13
N ASP A 76 5.95 3.73 11.84
CA ASP A 76 6.86 4.47 10.96
C ASP A 76 6.39 5.91 10.67
N GLY A 77 5.16 6.27 11.06
CA GLY A 77 4.54 7.56 10.76
C GLY A 77 4.05 7.68 9.31
N LEU A 78 3.97 6.54 8.60
CA LEU A 78 3.48 6.43 7.24
C LEU A 78 2.19 5.60 7.27
N LEU A 79 1.05 6.26 7.09
CA LEU A 79 -0.25 5.60 7.02
C LEU A 79 -0.41 4.91 5.67
N GLY A 80 0.20 3.73 5.53
CA GLY A 80 0.01 2.82 4.40
C GLY A 80 -1.19 1.89 4.57
N THR A 81 -1.32 0.92 3.66
CA THR A 81 -2.44 -0.04 3.59
C THR A 81 -2.77 -0.69 4.93
N GLU A 82 -1.79 -1.26 5.64
CA GLU A 82 -2.06 -1.92 6.93
C GLU A 82 -2.53 -0.92 8.01
N SER A 83 -2.02 0.31 7.97
CA SER A 83 -2.47 1.36 8.90
C SER A 83 -3.94 1.70 8.64
N TRP A 84 -4.31 1.84 7.37
CA TRP A 84 -5.69 2.12 6.98
C TRP A 84 -6.65 0.96 7.23
N LYS A 85 -6.21 -0.30 7.11
CA LYS A 85 -7.01 -1.45 7.58
C LYS A 85 -7.28 -1.35 9.07
N GLY A 86 -6.26 -0.98 9.86
CA GLY A 86 -6.40 -0.72 11.29
C GLY A 86 -7.39 0.40 11.60
N ILE A 87 -7.41 1.49 10.82
CA ILE A 87 -8.37 2.60 10.95
C ILE A 87 -9.78 2.22 10.49
N GLN A 88 -9.92 1.41 9.44
CA GLN A 88 -11.22 1.00 8.91
C GLN A 88 -12.00 0.09 9.89
N ARG A 89 -11.32 -0.69 10.74
CA ARG A 89 -11.98 -1.54 11.75
C ARG A 89 -12.83 -0.75 12.77
N PRO A 90 -12.30 0.28 13.47
CA PRO A 90 -13.12 1.15 14.31
C PRO A 90 -14.22 1.85 13.53
N LEU A 91 -13.90 2.35 12.33
CA LEU A 91 -14.88 3.04 11.50
C LEU A 91 -16.04 2.12 11.10
N LYS A 92 -15.77 0.84 10.88
CA LYS A 92 -16.80 -0.18 10.61
C LYS A 92 -17.65 -0.46 11.84
N LYS A 93 -17.01 -0.60 13.00
CA LYS A 93 -17.68 -0.90 14.26
C LYS A 93 -18.56 0.25 14.77
N TYR A 94 -18.11 1.50 14.62
CA TYR A 94 -18.72 2.65 15.32
C TYR A 94 -19.17 3.80 14.42
N ASN A 95 -18.74 3.87 13.16
CA ASN A 95 -18.98 5.05 12.30
C ASN A 95 -19.65 4.70 10.96
N GLY A 96 -20.23 3.51 10.87
CA GLY A 96 -21.02 3.07 9.73
C GLY A 96 -20.20 2.95 8.44
N TYR A 97 -18.93 2.55 8.52
CA TYR A 97 -18.15 2.19 7.34
C TYR A 97 -18.70 0.90 6.73
N LYS A 98 -19.24 1.00 5.52
CA LYS A 98 -19.86 -0.12 4.78
C LYS A 98 -18.89 -0.84 3.84
N GLY A 99 -17.70 -0.30 3.65
CA GLY A 99 -16.69 -0.87 2.75
C GLY A 99 -15.99 -2.12 3.29
N LYS A 100 -15.08 -2.64 2.46
CA LYS A 100 -14.18 -3.75 2.81
C LYS A 100 -13.01 -3.22 3.65
N ILE A 101 -12.45 -4.05 4.51
CA ILE A 101 -11.22 -3.70 5.24
C ILE A 101 -10.02 -3.93 4.31
N ASP A 102 -9.86 -3.05 3.31
CA ASP A 102 -8.88 -3.16 2.23
C ASP A 102 -7.66 -2.25 2.41
N GLY A 103 -7.73 -1.29 3.34
CA GLY A 103 -6.69 -0.29 3.56
C GLY A 103 -6.67 0.83 2.51
N ILE A 104 -7.69 0.93 1.67
CA ILE A 104 -7.81 1.96 0.65
C ILE A 104 -8.60 3.15 1.22
N VAL A 105 -8.04 4.35 1.04
CA VAL A 105 -8.69 5.61 1.43
C VAL A 105 -9.68 6.04 0.35
N GLY A 106 -10.76 5.28 0.20
CA GLY A 106 -11.86 5.59 -0.71
C GLY A 106 -12.90 6.53 -0.10
N LYS A 107 -13.87 6.96 -0.94
CA LYS A 107 -14.99 7.85 -0.55
C LYS A 107 -15.71 7.38 0.72
N GLU A 108 -16.03 6.10 0.83
CA GLU A 108 -16.73 5.57 2.01
C GLU A 108 -15.84 5.54 3.26
N THR A 109 -14.53 5.32 3.11
CA THR A 109 -13.56 5.42 4.23
C THR A 109 -13.55 6.85 4.76
N VAL A 110 -13.49 7.84 3.87
CA VAL A 110 -13.50 9.25 4.24
C VAL A 110 -14.84 9.66 4.87
N LYS A 111 -15.99 9.21 4.35
CA LYS A 111 -17.30 9.51 4.95
C LYS A 111 -17.42 8.96 6.37
N ALA A 112 -16.98 7.72 6.59
CA ALA A 112 -16.98 7.15 7.93
C ALA A 112 -16.03 7.90 8.88
N LEU A 113 -14.85 8.28 8.38
CA LEU A 113 -13.92 9.12 9.13
C LEU A 113 -14.54 10.49 9.46
N GLN A 114 -15.19 11.15 8.50
CA GLN A 114 -15.88 12.42 8.72
C GLN A 114 -16.98 12.31 9.79
N ARG A 115 -17.73 11.19 9.85
CA ARG A 115 -18.70 10.95 10.93
C ARG A 115 -18.03 10.86 12.30
N LEU A 116 -16.91 10.14 12.40
CA LEU A 116 -16.12 10.09 13.64
C LEU A 116 -15.64 11.48 14.05
N LEU A 117 -15.08 12.21 13.09
CA LEU A 117 -14.54 13.56 13.31
C LEU A 117 -15.63 14.57 13.67
N LYS A 118 -16.83 14.44 13.10
CA LYS A 118 -17.98 15.28 13.41
C LYS A 118 -18.49 15.02 14.82
N ALA A 119 -18.57 13.75 15.21
CA ALA A 119 -19.05 13.35 16.52
C ALA A 119 -18.12 13.73 17.68
N ARG A 120 -16.79 13.74 17.47
CA ARG A 120 -15.83 13.82 18.60
C ARG A 120 -14.70 14.85 18.45
N TYR A 121 -14.46 15.36 17.24
CA TYR A 121 -13.26 16.14 16.93
C TYR A 121 -13.55 17.48 16.23
N GLY A 122 -14.81 17.95 16.34
CA GLY A 122 -15.23 19.28 15.89
C GLY A 122 -15.16 19.47 14.38
N TYR A 123 -15.37 18.42 13.59
CA TYR A 123 -15.55 18.58 12.14
C TYR A 123 -16.96 19.10 11.84
N THR A 124 -17.04 20.33 11.29
CA THR A 124 -18.32 20.99 11.00
C THR A 124 -18.79 20.79 9.55
N GLY A 125 -17.90 20.39 8.64
CA GLY A 125 -18.19 20.20 7.22
C GLY A 125 -19.18 19.07 6.90
N ALA A 126 -19.47 18.93 5.61
CA ALA A 126 -20.35 17.88 5.08
C ALA A 126 -19.70 16.49 5.14
N ILE A 127 -20.53 15.45 5.16
CA ILE A 127 -20.10 14.04 5.05
C ILE A 127 -20.15 13.67 3.55
N ASP A 128 -19.21 14.21 2.79
CA ASP A 128 -19.14 14.12 1.32
C ASP A 128 -18.12 13.07 0.82
N GLY A 129 -17.24 12.59 1.69
CA GLY A 129 -16.17 11.67 1.35
C GLY A 129 -14.97 12.33 0.68
N ILE A 130 -14.88 13.66 0.74
CA ILE A 130 -13.75 14.43 0.25
C ILE A 130 -12.93 14.86 1.46
N ALA A 131 -11.67 14.41 1.52
CA ALA A 131 -10.78 14.76 2.62
C ALA A 131 -10.18 16.16 2.43
N GLY A 132 -11.04 17.19 2.45
CA GLY A 132 -10.65 18.60 2.37
C GLY A 132 -9.94 19.11 3.62
N SER A 133 -9.57 20.39 3.63
CA SER A 133 -8.86 21.04 4.75
C SER A 133 -9.53 20.82 6.11
N GLY A 134 -10.86 20.93 6.18
CA GLY A 134 -11.62 20.68 7.41
C GLY A 134 -11.50 19.25 7.93
N THR A 135 -11.55 18.25 7.04
CA THR A 135 -11.39 16.83 7.41
C THR A 135 -9.97 16.58 7.91
N LYS A 136 -8.95 17.08 7.20
CA LYS A 136 -7.54 16.95 7.59
C LYS A 136 -7.26 17.62 8.94
N ALA A 137 -7.78 18.83 9.18
CA ALA A 137 -7.62 19.55 10.44
C ALA A 137 -8.30 18.82 11.62
N ALA A 138 -9.50 18.27 11.41
CA ALA A 138 -10.15 17.47 12.45
C ALA A 138 -9.42 16.14 12.69
N PHE A 139 -8.87 15.51 11.65
CA PHE A 139 -8.05 14.30 11.79
C PHE A 139 -6.75 14.58 12.56
N LYS A 140 -6.15 15.76 12.35
CA LYS A 140 -5.04 16.26 13.17
C LYS A 140 -5.42 16.35 14.65
N ARG A 141 -6.58 16.93 14.96
CA ARG A 141 -7.08 17.01 16.35
C ARG A 141 -7.34 15.64 16.97
N LEU A 142 -7.81 14.67 16.19
CA LEU A 142 -7.90 13.29 16.65
C LEU A 142 -6.52 12.78 17.04
N ALA A 143 -5.54 12.86 16.13
CA ALA A 143 -4.19 12.36 16.38
C ALA A 143 -3.52 13.05 17.57
N ASP A 144 -3.78 14.34 17.80
CA ASP A 144 -3.21 15.09 18.93
C ASP A 144 -3.81 14.68 20.28
N ARG A 145 -5.02 14.10 20.31
CA ARG A 145 -5.75 13.71 21.52
C ARG A 145 -5.62 12.23 21.92
N ILE A 146 -4.96 11.42 21.08
CA ILE A 146 -4.63 10.01 21.33
C ILE A 146 -3.13 9.85 21.63
#